data_AF-A0A534XGW1-F1
#
_entry.id   AF-A0A534XGW1-F1
#
_cell.length_a   1.000
_cell.length_b   1.000
_cell.length_c   1.000
_cell.angle_alpha   90.00
_cell.angle_beta   90.00
_cell.angle_gamma   90.00
#
_symmetry.space_group_name_H-M   'P 1'
#
loop_
_entity.id
_entity.type
_entity.pdbx_description
1 polymer ?
#
loop_
_entity_poly.entity_id
_entity_poly.type
_entity_poly.pdbx_seq_one_letter_code
_entity_poly.pdbx_strand_id
1 'polypeptide(L)'
;MTEADQRALFDGVEVVDETPRHALLCVIGGKRVWVTLGNRRRGTEVQKRGDRGTLVVSKAFAIRNGLWENVSTLPAMNLRRSPSPVSQSPARPAPAPPEKVLGSGHRFGQRR
;
A
#
# COMPACT_ATOMS: atom_id res chain seq x y z
N MET A 1 7.14 29.62 -27.00
CA MET A 1 6.71 28.27 -26.56
C MET A 1 6.38 28.37 -25.09
N THR A 2 5.10 28.39 -24.72
CA THR A 2 4.65 28.57 -23.33
C THR A 2 4.82 27.26 -22.56
N GLU A 3 5.59 27.29 -21.46
CA GLU A 3 5.77 26.19 -20.48
C GLU A 3 4.44 25.59 -19.94
N ALA A 4 3.31 26.26 -20.20
CA ALA A 4 1.97 25.89 -19.75
C ALA A 4 1.41 24.57 -20.33
N ASP A 5 2.01 23.98 -21.37
CA ASP A 5 1.54 22.71 -21.97
C ASP A 5 2.27 21.46 -21.45
N GLN A 6 3.16 21.58 -20.46
CA GLN A 6 3.76 20.38 -19.86
C GLN A 6 2.72 19.63 -19.03
N ARG A 7 2.31 18.45 -19.52
CA ARG A 7 1.31 17.56 -18.90
C ARG A 7 2.01 16.43 -18.16
N ALA A 8 1.42 16.05 -17.03
CA ALA A 8 1.78 14.86 -16.29
C ALA A 8 0.68 13.81 -16.50
N LEU A 9 1.08 12.64 -16.99
CA LEU A 9 0.18 11.50 -17.19
C LEU A 9 0.47 10.46 -16.11
N PHE A 10 -0.60 9.99 -15.48
CA PHE A 10 -0.55 8.94 -14.48
C PHE A 10 -1.50 7.81 -14.90
N ASP A 11 -0.94 6.61 -15.06
CA ASP A 11 -1.69 5.38 -15.31
C ASP A 11 -2.06 4.68 -13.99
N GLY A 12 -3.10 3.84 -14.02
CA GLY A 12 -3.51 3.03 -12.87
C GLY A 12 -4.06 3.85 -11.69
N VAL A 13 -4.59 5.04 -11.96
CA VAL A 13 -5.15 5.92 -10.93
C VAL A 13 -6.52 5.41 -10.50
N GLU A 14 -6.76 5.35 -9.19
CA GLU A 14 -8.05 4.96 -8.61
C GLU A 14 -8.73 6.14 -7.92
N VAL A 15 -10.01 6.36 -8.19
CA VAL A 15 -10.80 7.37 -7.47
C VAL A 15 -11.50 6.72 -6.28
N VAL A 16 -11.06 7.04 -5.07
CA VAL A 16 -11.58 6.44 -3.83
C VAL A 16 -12.71 7.25 -3.21
N ASP A 17 -12.76 8.56 -3.49
CA ASP A 17 -13.76 9.48 -2.96
C ASP A 17 -14.00 10.64 -3.95
N GLU A 18 -15.10 11.35 -3.78
CA GLU A 18 -15.43 12.52 -4.60
C GLU A 18 -16.24 13.53 -3.78
N THR A 19 -15.91 14.80 -3.95
CA THR A 19 -16.74 15.89 -3.43
C THR A 19 -17.76 16.29 -4.49
N PRO A 20 -19.03 16.51 -4.13
CA PRO A 20 -20.06 16.89 -5.08
C PRO A 20 -19.59 18.10 -5.89
N ARG A 21 -19.45 17.93 -7.22
CA ARG A 21 -19.10 18.95 -8.22
C ARG A 21 -17.71 19.58 -8.20
N HIS A 22 -16.78 19.20 -7.31
CA HIS A 22 -15.56 19.99 -7.12
C HIS A 22 -14.23 19.23 -7.28
N ALA A 23 -14.09 18.04 -6.70
CA ALA A 23 -12.82 17.32 -6.71
C ALA A 23 -12.98 15.80 -6.58
N LEU A 24 -12.03 15.09 -7.14
CA LEU A 24 -11.86 13.63 -7.01
C LEU A 24 -10.69 13.35 -6.07
N LEU A 25 -10.85 12.41 -5.15
CA LEU A 25 -9.74 11.89 -4.35
C LEU A 25 -9.13 10.70 -5.10
N CYS A 26 -7.99 10.95 -5.72
CA CYS A 26 -7.28 9.99 -6.53
C CYS A 26 -6.15 9.33 -5.75
N VAL A 27 -5.99 8.01 -5.85
CA VAL A 27 -4.80 7.27 -5.45
C VAL A 27 -3.89 7.15 -6.66
N ILE A 28 -2.70 7.75 -6.57
CA ILE A 28 -1.71 7.82 -7.63
C ILE A 28 -0.41 7.25 -7.05
N GLY A 29 0.04 6.09 -7.54
CA GLY A 29 1.27 5.44 -7.02
C GLY A 29 1.25 5.22 -5.50
N GLY A 30 0.08 4.95 -4.91
CA GLY A 30 -0.12 4.79 -3.46
C GLY A 30 -0.36 6.08 -2.67
N LYS A 31 -0.27 7.26 -3.31
CA LYS A 31 -0.52 8.55 -2.66
C LYS A 31 -1.94 9.05 -2.93
N ARG A 32 -2.65 9.49 -1.88
CA ARG A 32 -3.98 10.12 -2.00
C ARG A 32 -3.86 11.61 -2.28
N VAL A 33 -4.48 12.08 -3.36
CA VAL A 33 -4.44 13.48 -3.79
C VAL A 33 -5.82 13.94 -4.24
N TRP A 34 -6.24 15.10 -3.75
CA TRP A 34 -7.45 15.78 -4.24
C TRP A 34 -7.16 16.48 -5.57
N VAL A 35 -7.87 16.07 -6.61
CA VAL A 35 -7.74 16.61 -7.96
C VAL A 35 -9.03 17.35 -8.31
N THR A 36 -8.95 18.67 -8.37
CA THR A 36 -10.10 19.51 -8.76
C THR A 36 -10.34 19.46 -10.27
N LEU A 37 -11.58 19.75 -10.70
CA LEU A 37 -11.93 19.70 -12.12
C LEU A 37 -11.03 20.59 -13.00
N GLY A 38 -10.62 21.76 -12.50
CA GLY A 38 -9.75 22.70 -13.21
C GLY A 38 -8.30 22.24 -13.38
N ASN A 39 -7.86 21.25 -12.60
CA ASN A 39 -6.53 20.64 -12.75
C ASN A 39 -6.52 19.45 -13.72
N ARG A 40 -7.69 18.88 -14.05
CA ARG A 40 -7.82 17.80 -15.02
C ARG A 40 -7.62 18.34 -16.44
N ARG A 41 -6.86 17.60 -17.24
CA ARG A 41 -6.59 17.90 -18.64
C ARG A 41 -7.22 16.84 -19.54
N ARG A 42 -7.32 17.17 -20.83
CA ARG A 42 -7.80 16.26 -21.88
C ARG A 42 -6.99 14.97 -21.86
N GLY A 43 -7.67 13.84 -21.94
CA GLY A 43 -7.07 12.50 -21.79
C GLY A 43 -7.26 11.88 -20.40
N THR A 44 -7.86 12.59 -19.45
CA THR A 44 -8.30 12.00 -18.18
C THR A 44 -9.52 11.11 -18.41
N GLU A 45 -9.42 9.85 -18.01
CA GLU A 45 -10.50 8.85 -18.11
C GLU A 45 -11.30 8.72 -16.81
N VAL A 46 -10.64 8.95 -15.66
CA VAL A 46 -11.28 8.88 -14.35
C VAL A 46 -12.17 10.10 -14.08
N GLN A 47 -13.44 9.85 -13.77
CA GLN A 47 -14.47 10.90 -13.68
C GLN A 47 -15.25 10.92 -12.38
N LYS A 48 -15.43 9.76 -11.73
CA LYS A 48 -16.23 9.61 -10.50
C LYS A 48 -15.62 8.59 -9.55
N ARG A 49 -16.17 8.49 -8.33
CA ARG A 49 -15.77 7.48 -7.36
C ARG A 49 -15.92 6.06 -7.92
N GLY A 50 -14.89 5.24 -7.69
CA GLY A 50 -14.80 3.87 -8.17
C GLY A 50 -14.17 3.72 -9.56
N ASP A 51 -13.93 4.82 -10.28
CA ASP A 51 -13.23 4.74 -11.57
C ASP A 51 -11.76 4.38 -11.36
N ARG A 52 -11.22 3.62 -12.32
CA ARG A 52 -9.80 3.32 -12.45
C ARG A 52 -9.35 3.56 -13.89
N GLY A 53 -8.24 4.25 -14.08
CA GLY A 53 -7.71 4.53 -15.42
C GLY A 53 -6.69 5.65 -15.43
N THR A 54 -6.61 6.37 -16.55
CA THR A 54 -5.63 7.44 -16.75
C THR A 54 -6.08 8.77 -16.13
N LEU A 55 -5.18 9.44 -15.45
CA LEU A 55 -5.33 10.83 -15.01
C LEU A 55 -4.28 11.72 -15.66
N VAL A 56 -4.72 12.81 -16.31
CA VAL A 56 -3.83 13.81 -16.91
C VAL A 56 -4.00 15.15 -16.19
N VAL A 57 -2.91 15.69 -15.66
CA VAL A 57 -2.87 16.98 -14.94
C VAL A 57 -1.74 17.86 -15.45
N SER A 58 -1.67 19.11 -15.00
CA SER A 58 -0.51 19.97 -15.31
C SER A 58 0.74 19.52 -14.54
N LYS A 59 1.92 19.72 -15.13
CA LYS A 59 3.20 19.47 -14.45
C LYS A 59 3.31 20.27 -13.15
N ALA A 60 2.88 21.53 -13.14
CA ALA A 60 2.87 22.36 -11.93
C ALA A 60 2.01 21.76 -10.80
N PHE A 61 0.85 21.17 -11.13
CA PHE A 61 0.04 20.46 -10.16
C PHE A 61 0.75 19.21 -9.64
N ALA A 62 1.38 18.43 -10.53
CA ALA A 62 2.12 17.24 -10.16
C ALA A 62 3.30 17.57 -9.22
N ILE A 63 4.08 18.60 -9.51
CA ILE A 63 5.21 19.04 -8.68
C ILE A 63 4.70 19.51 -7.31
N ARG A 64 3.70 20.39 -7.26
CA ARG A 64 3.15 20.91 -5.98
C ARG A 64 2.59 19.81 -5.08
N ASN A 65 2.08 18.73 -5.66
CA ASN A 65 1.57 17.59 -4.90
C ASN A 65 2.63 16.50 -4.66
N GLY A 66 3.89 16.74 -5.02
CA GLY A 66 4.98 15.76 -4.88
C GLY A 66 4.73 14.48 -5.65
N LEU A 67 4.02 14.57 -6.78
CA LEU A 67 3.72 13.45 -7.67
C LEU A 67 4.82 13.27 -8.73
N TRP A 68 5.53 14.34 -9.12
CA TRP A 68 6.47 14.31 -10.24
C TRP A 68 7.78 13.55 -9.95
N GLU A 69 8.28 13.60 -8.72
CA GLU A 69 9.56 12.96 -8.35
C GLU A 69 9.43 11.44 -8.10
N ASN A 70 8.20 10.91 -8.02
CA ASN A 70 7.94 9.48 -7.75
C ASN A 70 7.43 8.69 -8.99
N VAL A 71 7.20 9.33 -10.14
CA VAL A 71 6.69 8.61 -11.35
C VAL A 71 7.79 7.96 -12.17
N SER A 72 9.03 8.45 -12.06
CA SER A 72 10.18 7.84 -12.75
C SER A 72 10.63 6.51 -12.12
N THR A 73 10.04 6.09 -10.99
CA THR A 73 10.46 4.91 -10.23
C THR A 73 9.39 3.83 -10.07
N LEU A 74 8.21 3.96 -10.69
CA LEU A 74 7.24 2.87 -10.71
C LEU A 74 7.31 2.15 -12.06
N PRO A 75 8.06 1.03 -12.18
CA PRO A 75 7.98 0.20 -13.36
C PRO A 75 6.56 -0.38 -13.44
N ALA A 76 5.98 -0.31 -14.64
CA ALA A 76 4.76 -1.00 -15.04
C ALA A 76 4.90 -2.55 -15.04
N MET A 77 5.62 -3.12 -14.08
CA MET A 77 5.97 -4.54 -13.99
C MET A 77 5.98 -4.94 -12.52
N ASN A 78 4.84 -5.36 -11.96
CA ASN A 78 4.74 -6.44 -10.96
C ASN A 78 3.29 -6.73 -10.51
N LEU A 79 2.34 -6.76 -11.45
CA LEU A 79 1.00 -7.35 -11.24
C LEU A 79 0.78 -8.59 -12.11
N ARG A 80 1.86 -9.31 -12.46
CA ARG A 80 1.73 -10.68 -12.91
C ARG A 80 1.57 -11.59 -11.69
N ARG A 81 0.32 -11.99 -11.47
CA ARG A 81 -0.11 -13.33 -11.05
C ARG A 81 1.03 -14.31 -10.78
N SER A 82 1.07 -14.84 -9.56
CA SER A 82 1.20 -16.28 -9.36
C SER A 82 -0.02 -16.77 -8.56
N PRO A 83 -0.85 -17.67 -9.13
CA PRO A 83 -1.87 -18.37 -8.38
C PRO A 83 -1.26 -19.60 -7.67
N SER A 84 -1.18 -19.55 -6.33
CA SER A 84 -1.16 -20.68 -5.36
C SER A 84 -0.03 -21.75 -5.49
N PRO A 85 0.29 -22.57 -4.45
CA PRO A 85 -0.65 -23.50 -3.83
C PRO A 85 -0.72 -23.44 -2.30
N VAL A 86 -1.91 -23.80 -1.80
CA VAL A 86 -2.14 -24.29 -0.44
C VAL A 86 -1.27 -25.50 -0.15
N SER A 87 -0.51 -25.48 0.97
CA SER A 87 0.07 -26.59 1.76
C SER A 87 1.37 -26.07 2.39
N GLN A 88 1.67 -26.16 3.69
CA GLN A 88 1.43 -27.22 4.67
C GLN A 88 1.42 -26.63 6.09
N SER A 89 0.46 -27.04 6.91
CA SER A 89 0.69 -27.30 8.34
C SER A 89 0.76 -28.84 8.42
N PRO A 90 1.68 -29.50 9.16
CA PRO A 90 1.96 -29.23 10.57
C PRO A 90 3.43 -29.44 11.02
N ALA A 91 3.86 -28.85 12.14
CA ALA A 91 4.80 -29.50 13.08
C ALA A 91 4.93 -28.69 14.36
N ARG A 92 4.29 -29.19 15.41
CA ARG A 92 4.54 -28.83 16.81
C ARG A 92 5.76 -29.63 17.29
N PRO A 93 6.83 -29.00 17.80
CA PRO A 93 7.72 -29.66 18.73
C PRO A 93 7.14 -29.50 20.14
N ALA A 94 6.96 -30.62 20.86
CA ALA A 94 6.65 -30.59 22.28
C ALA A 94 7.91 -30.18 23.07
N PRO A 95 7.81 -29.31 24.09
CA PRO A 95 8.85 -29.23 25.11
C PRO A 95 8.78 -30.47 26.02
N ALA A 96 9.94 -31.07 26.26
CA ALA A 96 10.14 -32.29 27.04
C ALA A 96 9.67 -32.15 28.51
N PRO A 97 9.24 -33.24 29.17
CA PRO A 97 8.96 -33.22 30.60
C PRO A 97 10.26 -33.05 31.41
N PRO A 98 10.23 -32.36 32.57
CA PRO A 98 11.38 -32.32 33.45
C PRO A 98 11.65 -33.72 34.03
N GLU A 99 12.90 -34.17 33.89
CA GLU A 99 13.43 -35.39 34.48
C GLU A 99 13.20 -35.42 35.99
N LYS A 100 12.63 -36.50 36.48
CA LYS A 100 12.68 -36.87 37.89
C LYS A 100 14.10 -37.32 38.21
N VAL A 101 14.87 -36.50 38.91
CA VAL A 101 15.98 -37.01 39.73
C VAL A 101 15.41 -37.45 41.06
N LEU A 102 15.34 -38.77 41.22
CA LEU A 102 15.06 -39.46 42.47
C LEU A 102 16.29 -39.37 43.39
N GLY A 103 16.08 -38.89 44.61
CA GLY A 103 16.73 -39.41 45.82
C GLY A 103 18.09 -38.83 46.23
N SER A 104 18.16 -38.27 47.45
CA SER A 104 18.73 -38.96 48.63
C SER A 104 19.21 -37.96 49.70
N GLY A 105 18.94 -38.25 50.98
CA GLY A 105 19.47 -37.53 52.16
C GLY A 105 18.40 -36.77 52.96
N HIS A 106 17.56 -37.41 53.77
CA HIS A 106 17.82 -37.73 55.19
C HIS A 106 18.50 -36.59 55.99
N ARG A 107 17.78 -35.98 56.96
CA ARG A 107 17.96 -36.20 58.41
C ARG A 107 17.59 -34.95 59.26
N PHE A 108 16.60 -35.14 60.16
CA PHE A 108 16.39 -34.51 61.49
C PHE A 108 16.09 -32.99 61.49
N GLY A 109 14.99 -32.49 62.06
CA GLY A 109 14.53 -32.75 63.42
C GLY A 109 15.38 -31.95 64.42
N GLN A 110 14.93 -30.75 64.82
CA GLN A 110 15.15 -30.24 66.18
C GLN A 110 14.25 -29.05 66.52
N ARG A 111 13.62 -29.21 67.69
CA ARG A 111 12.85 -28.26 68.50
C ARG A 111 13.66 -27.01 68.83
N ARG A 112 13.01 -25.86 68.97
CA ARG A 112 12.57 -25.31 70.27
C ARG A 112 11.57 -24.18 70.07
#